data_AF-A0A973WC83-F1
#
_entry.id   AF-A0A973WC83-F1
#
_cell.length_a   1.000
_cell.length_b   1.000
_cell.length_c   1.000
_cell.angle_alpha   90.00
_cell.angle_beta   90.00
_cell.angle_gamma   90.00
#
_symmetry.space_group_name_H-M   'P 1'
#
loop_
_entity.id
_entity.type
_entity.pdbx_description
1 polymer ?
#
loop_
_entity_poly.entity_id
_entity_poly.type
_entity_poly.pdbx_seq_one_letter_code
_entity_poly.pdbx_strand_id
1 'polypeptide(L)' 'MSDQPAQARRLSRPRFAVMIFAAVYPLVTALLYFLMPLTVGWDLWARTLLLCPMIVVCMVWGIIPFIQQRLGRFITVPV' A
#
# COMPACT_ATOMS: atom_id res chain seq x y z
N MET A 1 -19.74 -16.65 29.47
CA MET A 1 -20.96 -16.51 28.65
C MET A 1 -20.84 -15.19 27.88
N SER A 2 -19.92 -15.06 26.92
CA SER A 2 -20.17 -15.23 25.48
C SER A 2 -21.40 -14.45 24.98
N ASP A 3 -21.20 -13.19 24.63
CA ASP A 3 -21.96 -12.54 23.56
C ASP A 3 -21.07 -11.54 22.81
N GLN A 4 -20.78 -11.89 21.57
CA GLN A 4 -20.06 -11.08 20.60
C GLN A 4 -21.10 -10.49 19.65
N PRO A 5 -20.95 -9.20 19.28
CA PRO A 5 -20.88 -8.95 17.85
C PRO A 5 -19.77 -7.94 17.51
N ALA A 6 -18.52 -8.40 17.63
CA ALA A 6 -17.36 -7.88 16.89
C ALA A 6 -17.46 -8.21 15.37
N GLN A 7 -18.67 -8.13 14.82
CA GLN A 7 -19.03 -8.56 13.46
C GLN A 7 -19.40 -7.36 12.56
N ALA A 8 -19.74 -6.19 13.13
CA ALA A 8 -20.07 -4.98 12.35
C ALA A 8 -18.85 -4.30 11.66
N ARG A 9 -17.60 -4.69 11.99
CA ARG A 9 -16.38 -4.09 11.38
C ARG A 9 -15.57 -5.04 10.50
N ARG A 10 -16.13 -6.21 10.15
CA ARG A 10 -15.42 -7.25 9.37
C ARG A 10 -15.66 -7.18 7.86
N LEU A 11 -16.75 -6.56 7.38
CA LEU A 11 -17.07 -6.55 5.94
C LEU A 11 -16.25 -5.56 5.09
N SER A 12 -15.57 -4.57 5.72
CA SER A 12 -14.74 -3.60 5.01
C SER A 12 -13.26 -3.98 4.94
N ARG A 13 -12.77 -4.84 5.86
CA ARG A 13 -11.37 -5.27 5.93
C ARG A 13 -10.86 -6.02 4.70
N PRO A 14 -11.59 -7.00 4.11
CA PRO A 14 -11.08 -7.73 2.95
C PRO A 14 -11.09 -6.86 1.68
N ARG A 15 -12.14 -6.07 1.45
CA ARG A 15 -12.18 -5.11 0.31
C ARG A 15 -11.06 -4.08 0.40
N PHE A 16 -10.79 -3.59 1.61
CA PHE A 16 -9.68 -2.69 1.89
C PHE A 16 -8.32 -3.35 1.61
N ALA A 17 -8.11 -4.57 2.11
CA ALA A 17 -6.88 -5.33 1.87
C ALA A 17 -6.65 -5.60 0.36
N VAL A 18 -7.70 -5.98 -0.38
CA VAL A 18 -7.62 -6.21 -1.83
C VAL A 18 -7.30 -4.92 -2.58
N MET A 19 -7.86 -3.78 -2.18
CA MET A 19 -7.58 -2.51 -2.84
C MET A 19 -6.16 -2.01 -2.55
N ILE A 20 -5.66 -2.24 -1.33
CA ILE A 20 -4.24 -2.02 -0.99
C ILE A 20 -3.36 -2.93 -1.82
N PHE A 21 -3.65 -4.23 -1.86
CA PHE A 21 -2.88 -5.20 -2.61
C PHE A 21 -2.81 -4.83 -4.09
N ALA A 22 -3.94 -4.42 -4.67
CA ALA A 22 -4.04 -3.95 -6.05
C ALA A 22 -3.26 -2.65 -6.30
N ALA A 23 -3.03 -1.81 -5.29
CA ALA A 23 -2.23 -0.59 -5.41
C ALA A 23 -0.72 -0.83 -5.14
N VAL A 24 -0.41 -1.66 -4.14
CA VAL A 24 0.97 -2.04 -3.75
C VAL A 24 1.63 -2.80 -4.88
N TYR A 25 0.95 -3.80 -5.44
CA TYR A 25 1.52 -4.69 -6.43
C TYR A 25 2.11 -3.94 -7.63
N PRO A 26 1.35 -3.09 -8.36
CA PRO A 26 1.91 -2.35 -9.48
C PRO A 26 2.97 -1.33 -9.05
N LEU A 27 2.86 -0.75 -7.84
CA LEU A 27 3.86 0.19 -7.34
C LEU A 27 5.20 -0.49 -7.07
N VAL A 28 5.19 -1.64 -6.39
CA VAL A 28 6.39 -2.45 -6.15
C VAL A 28 6.95 -2.96 -7.47
N THR A 29 6.12 -3.48 -8.36
CA THR A 29 6.54 -3.94 -9.69
C THR A 29 7.18 -2.82 -10.51
N ALA A 30 6.56 -1.63 -10.57
CA ALA A 30 7.10 -0.48 -11.29
C ALA A 30 8.44 -0.05 -10.72
N LEU A 31 8.55 0.01 -9.39
CA LEU A 31 9.78 0.36 -8.72
C LEU A 31 10.88 -0.66 -9.00
N LEU A 32 10.54 -1.96 -8.98
CA LEU A 32 11.47 -3.04 -9.32
C LEU A 32 11.96 -2.94 -10.77
N TYR A 33 11.04 -2.67 -11.70
CA TYR A 33 11.36 -2.48 -13.12
C TYR A 33 12.18 -1.23 -13.38
N PHE A 34 12.02 -0.19 -12.56
CA PHE A 34 12.80 1.03 -12.66
C PHE A 34 14.20 0.86 -12.05
N LEU A 35 14.28 0.17 -10.90
CA LEU A 35 15.55 -0.09 -10.23
C LEU A 35 16.38 -1.17 -10.93
N MET A 36 15.75 -2.15 -11.58
CA MET A 36 16.47 -3.22 -12.31
C MET A 36 17.53 -2.68 -13.28
N PRO A 37 17.19 -1.82 -14.26
CA PRO A 37 18.17 -1.29 -15.20
C PRO A 37 19.14 -0.32 -14.52
N LEU A 38 18.68 0.43 -13.51
CA LEU A 38 19.48 1.45 -12.83
C LEU A 38 20.55 0.85 -11.89
N THR A 39 20.29 -0.36 -11.37
CA THR A 39 21.17 -1.06 -10.44
C THR A 39 21.99 -2.16 -11.12
N VAL A 40 21.92 -2.32 -12.45
CA VAL A 40 22.79 -3.25 -13.21
C VAL A 40 24.25 -3.02 -12.81
N GLY A 41 24.91 -4.05 -12.28
CA GLY A 41 26.29 -3.98 -11.77
C GLY A 41 26.44 -3.70 -10.26
N TRP A 42 25.39 -3.30 -9.55
CA TRP A 42 25.43 -3.11 -8.10
C TRP A 42 25.26 -4.43 -7.35
N ASP A 43 26.00 -4.62 -6.26
CA ASP A 43 25.80 -5.74 -5.35
C ASP A 43 24.41 -5.73 -4.73
N LEU A 44 23.94 -6.94 -4.40
CA LEU A 44 22.57 -7.17 -3.91
C LEU A 44 22.27 -6.38 -2.63
N TRP A 45 23.25 -6.22 -1.73
CA TRP A 45 23.09 -5.45 -0.49
C TRP A 45 22.77 -3.97 -0.75
N ALA A 46 23.44 -3.33 -1.70
CA ALA A 46 23.24 -1.92 -2.04
C ALA A 46 21.86 -1.72 -2.69
N ARG A 47 21.42 -2.68 -3.51
CA ARG A 47 20.08 -2.69 -4.09
C ARG A 47 19.01 -2.82 -3.01
N THR A 48 19.16 -3.75 -2.07
CA THR A 48 18.19 -3.94 -0.97
C THR A 48 18.16 -2.73 -0.05
N LEU A 49 19.32 -2.12 0.25
CA LEU A 49 19.43 -0.90 1.05
C LEU A 49 18.70 0.28 0.40
N LEU A 50 18.67 0.37 -0.93
CA LEU A 50 17.92 1.40 -1.65
C LEU A 50 16.43 1.06 -1.77
N LEU A 51 16.13 -0.19 -2.13
CA LEU A 51 14.77 -0.65 -2.40
C LEU A 51 13.90 -0.59 -1.15
N CYS A 52 14.43 -1.01 0.00
CA CYS A 52 13.69 -1.08 1.26
C CYS A 52 13.13 0.29 1.72
N PRO A 53 13.95 1.35 1.90
CA PRO A 53 13.44 2.67 2.28
C PRO A 53 12.55 3.28 1.21
N MET A 54 12.82 3.01 -0.08
CA MET A 54 12.01 3.53 -1.18
C MET A 54 10.60 2.93 -1.14
N ILE A 55 10.47 1.60 -0.92
CA ILE A 55 9.18 0.95 -0.68
C ILE A 55 8.48 1.55 0.55
N VAL A 56 9.18 1.75 1.66
CA VAL A 56 8.59 2.31 2.89
C VAL A 56 8.06 3.73 2.65
N VAL A 57 8.84 4.60 2.01
CA VAL A 57 8.41 5.95 1.66
C VAL A 57 7.20 5.91 0.74
N CYS A 58 7.22 5.08 -0.31
CA CYS A 58 6.08 4.94 -1.21
C CYS A 58 4.84 4.34 -0.52
N MET A 59 4.99 3.46 0.46
CA MET A 59 3.85 2.95 1.23
C MET A 59 3.26 4.05 2.11
N VAL A 60 4.10 4.79 2.84
CA VAL A 60 3.66 5.85 3.77
C VAL A 60 3.07 7.04 3.02
N TRP A 61 3.70 7.48 1.93
CA TRP A 61 3.30 8.66 1.14
C TRP A 61 2.45 8.34 -0.09
N GLY A 62 2.35 7.09 -0.52
CA GLY A 62 1.50 6.68 -1.64
C GLY A 62 0.22 6.03 -1.15
N ILE A 63 0.33 4.92 -0.43
CA ILE A 63 -0.83 4.08 -0.10
C ILE A 63 -1.74 4.76 0.92
N ILE A 64 -1.18 5.30 2.01
CA ILE A 64 -1.97 5.95 3.07
C ILE A 64 -2.81 7.12 2.50
N PRO A 65 -2.25 8.08 1.72
CA PRO A 65 -3.06 9.14 1.13
C PRO A 65 -3.99 8.63 0.03
N PHE A 66 -3.62 7.62 -0.77
CA PHE A 66 -4.50 7.10 -1.81
C PHE A 66 -5.77 6.44 -1.22
N ILE A 67 -5.61 5.76 -0.09
CA ILE A 67 -6.70 5.23 0.71
C ILE A 67 -7.55 6.37 1.29
N GLN A 68 -6.90 7.36 1.93
CA GLN A 68 -7.60 8.51 2.53
C GLN A 68 -8.33 9.35 1.48
N GLN A 69 -7.80 9.49 0.26
CA GLN A 69 -8.46 10.17 -0.86
C GLN A 69 -9.64 9.36 -1.42
N ARG A 70 -9.50 8.03 -1.57
CA ARG A 70 -10.60 7.17 -2.02
C ARG A 70 -11.74 7.16 -1.00
N LEU A 71 -11.45 7.11 0.30
CA LEU A 71 -12.45 7.13 1.39
C LEU A 71 -12.98 8.54 1.67
N GLY A 72 -12.13 9.57 1.59
CA GLY A 72 -12.52 10.98 1.73
C GLY A 72 -13.50 11.40 0.64
N ARG A 73 -13.33 10.89 -0.59
CA ARG A 73 -14.29 11.09 -1.69
C ARG A 73 -15.66 10.43 -1.44
N PHE A 74 -15.77 9.49 -0.50
CA PHE A 74 -17.04 8.91 -0.05
C PHE A 74 -17.64 9.64 1.16
N ILE A 75 -16.90 10.50 1.86
CA ILE A 75 -17.35 11.18 3.09
C ILE A 75 -17.79 12.63 2.84
N THR A 76 -17.59 13.18 1.64
CA THR A 76 -18.27 14.42 1.23
C THR A 76 -19.74 14.13 0.91
N VAL A 77 -20.52 13.76 1.93
CA VAL A 77 -21.94 14.14 1.97
C VAL A 77 -21.94 15.51 2.63
N PRO A 78 -22.21 16.60 1.90
CA PRO A 78 -22.30 17.92 2.51
C PRO A 78 -23.41 17.90 3.57
N VAL A 79 -23.10 18.37 4.77
CA VAL A 79 -24.09 18.80 5.78
C VAL A 79 -24.25 20.31 5.70
#